data_AF-A0A4Y7JDF2-F1
#
_entry.id   AF-A0A4Y7JDF2-F1
#
_cell.length_a   1.000
_cell.length_b   1.000
_cell.length_c   1.000
_cell.angle_alpha   90.00
_cell.angle_beta   90.00
_cell.angle_gamma   90.00
#
_symmetry.space_group_name_H-M   'P 1'
#
loop_
_entity.id
_entity.type
_entity.pdbx_description
1 polymer ?
#
loop_
_entity_poly.entity_id
_entity_poly.type
_entity_poly.pdbx_seq_one_letter_code
_entity_poly.pdbx_strand_id
1 'polypeptide(L)'
;MKKTVDNGAAVNGRVRKFSNGLVIEDLVMNPERVSILATPGSTVLISYVGQLKSNGLVFDSSFSKPPFLFKLGAGEVIKGWDIGINGMRIGDKRRLTIPPSLAYGSKGRENVPLGVYI
;
A
#
# COMPACT_ATOMS: atom_id res chain seq x y z
N MET A 1 7.46 -36.72 -24.44
CA MET A 1 7.75 -35.28 -24.61
C MET A 1 6.68 -34.49 -23.86
N LYS A 2 6.88 -34.24 -22.56
CA LYS A 2 5.92 -33.48 -21.73
C LYS A 2 6.36 -32.01 -21.75
N LYS A 3 5.63 -31.15 -22.45
CA LYS A 3 5.67 -29.71 -22.23
C LYS A 3 4.74 -29.42 -21.06
N THR A 4 5.29 -29.34 -19.86
CA THR A 4 4.61 -28.71 -18.74
C THR A 4 4.67 -27.21 -18.98
N VAL A 5 3.51 -26.59 -19.14
CA VAL A 5 3.35 -25.14 -19.16
C VAL A 5 3.65 -24.68 -17.73
N ASP A 6 4.76 -23.97 -17.55
CA ASP A 6 5.14 -23.42 -16.25
C ASP A 6 4.23 -22.23 -15.97
N ASN A 7 3.17 -22.46 -15.21
CA ASN A 7 2.33 -21.40 -14.68
C ASN A 7 3.15 -20.62 -13.66
N GLY A 8 3.66 -19.44 -14.06
CA GLY A 8 4.31 -18.49 -13.17
C GLY A 8 3.45 -18.23 -11.93
N ALA A 9 3.83 -18.81 -10.80
CA ALA A 9 3.03 -18.82 -9.60
C ALA A 9 2.96 -17.40 -9.00
N ALA A 10 1.79 -16.77 -9.10
CA ALA A 10 1.41 -15.64 -8.27
C ALA A 10 1.51 -16.06 -6.80
N VAL A 11 2.39 -15.41 -6.03
CA VAL A 11 2.50 -15.70 -4.60
C VAL A 11 1.30 -15.08 -3.89
N ASN A 12 0.32 -15.90 -3.53
CA ASN A 12 -0.84 -15.48 -2.75
C ASN A 12 -0.41 -15.08 -1.32
N GLY A 13 -0.56 -13.79 -0.97
CA GLY A 13 -0.96 -13.36 0.37
C GLY A 13 0.11 -13.34 1.47
N ARG A 14 1.31 -12.79 1.21
CA ARG A 14 2.26 -12.55 2.32
C ARG A 14 1.71 -11.44 3.24
N VAL A 15 1.26 -11.82 4.43
CA VAL A 15 0.85 -10.88 5.48
C VAL A 15 1.98 -10.66 6.47
N ARG A 16 2.30 -9.39 6.75
CA ARG A 16 3.26 -8.95 7.77
C ARG A 16 2.53 -8.04 8.76
N LYS A 17 2.56 -8.42 10.04
CA LYS A 17 1.99 -7.63 11.14
C LYS A 17 3.12 -7.02 11.95
N PHE A 18 3.05 -5.73 12.21
CA PHE A 18 4.04 -4.99 12.98
C PHE A 18 3.49 -4.68 14.37
N SER A 19 4.37 -4.58 15.37
CA SER A 19 3.99 -4.31 16.77
C SER A 19 3.28 -2.96 16.95
N ASN A 20 3.50 -2.01 16.04
CA ASN A 20 2.85 -0.71 16.02
C ASN A 20 1.42 -0.73 15.43
N GLY A 21 0.90 -1.91 15.04
CA GLY A 21 -0.45 -2.09 14.49
C GLY A 21 -0.55 -2.00 12.97
N LEU A 22 0.53 -1.66 12.26
CA LEU A 22 0.54 -1.72 10.79
C LEU A 22 0.42 -3.18 10.33
N VAL A 23 -0.43 -3.42 9.34
CA VAL A 23 -0.49 -4.70 8.63
C VAL A 23 -0.25 -4.44 7.15
N ILE A 24 0.67 -5.21 6.58
CA ILE A 24 0.99 -5.21 5.16
C ILE A 24 0.60 -6.57 4.58
N GLU A 25 -0.16 -6.55 3.51
CA GLU A 25 -0.53 -7.76 2.77
C GLU A 25 -0.21 -7.60 1.30
N ASP A 26 0.72 -8.42 0.81
CA ASP A 26 1.08 -8.49 -0.61
C ASP A 26 0.01 -9.29 -1.36
N LEU A 27 -0.79 -8.61 -2.19
CA LEU A 27 -1.92 -9.19 -2.93
C LEU A 27 -1.51 -9.68 -4.31
N VAL A 28 -0.69 -8.89 -5.00
CA VAL A 28 -0.09 -9.24 -6.28
C VAL A 28 1.38 -8.87 -6.18
N MET A 29 2.25 -9.83 -6.44
CA MET A 29 3.68 -9.58 -6.63
C MET A 29 4.01 -9.94 -8.07
N ASN A 30 4.70 -9.05 -8.78
CA ASN A 30 5.20 -9.35 -10.12
C ASN A 30 6.69 -9.74 -10.01
N PRO A 31 7.00 -11.04 -9.93
CA PRO A 31 8.38 -11.51 -9.82
C PRO A 31 9.15 -11.40 -11.13
N GLU A 32 8.54 -10.99 -12.25
CA GLU A 32 9.26 -10.81 -13.53
C GLU A 32 9.85 -9.40 -13.65
N ARG A 33 9.32 -8.42 -12.89
CA ARG A 33 9.84 -7.05 -12.82
C ARG A 33 10.78 -6.85 -11.63
N VAL A 34 11.72 -7.78 -11.46
CA VAL A 34 12.54 -7.96 -10.24
C VAL A 34 13.34 -6.74 -9.81
N SER A 35 13.75 -5.87 -10.73
CA SER A 35 14.90 -4.98 -10.48
C SER A 35 14.58 -3.56 -9.99
N ILE A 36 13.35 -3.06 -10.10
CA ILE A 36 13.01 -1.69 -9.66
C ILE A 36 12.13 -1.75 -8.42
N LEU A 37 12.77 -1.61 -7.27
CA LEU A 37 12.13 -1.49 -5.97
C LEU A 37 11.91 -0.03 -5.61
N ALA A 38 10.75 0.27 -5.03
CA ALA A 38 10.52 1.52 -4.33
C ALA A 38 11.34 1.52 -3.03
N THR A 39 12.29 2.44 -2.93
CA THR A 39 13.13 2.65 -1.74
C THR A 39 13.03 4.10 -1.29
N PRO A 40 13.42 4.46 -0.05
CA PRO A 40 13.48 5.86 0.36
C PRO A 40 14.23 6.71 -0.68
N GLY A 41 13.63 7.84 -1.07
CA GLY A 41 14.12 8.71 -2.14
C GLY A 41 13.55 8.43 -3.54
N SER A 42 12.96 7.27 -3.79
CA SER A 42 12.27 6.97 -5.06
C SER A 42 11.08 7.90 -5.28
N THR A 43 10.91 8.36 -6.51
CA THR A 43 9.65 8.94 -6.96
C THR A 43 8.67 7.82 -7.27
N VAL A 44 7.56 7.77 -6.55
CA VAL A 44 6.55 6.72 -6.66
C VAL A 44 5.29 7.31 -7.27
N LEU A 45 4.76 6.62 -8.29
CA LEU A 45 3.47 6.89 -8.89
C LEU A 45 2.53 5.72 -8.57
N ILE A 46 1.44 5.98 -7.84
CA ILE A 46 0.55 4.92 -7.34
C ILE A 46 -0.93 5.21 -7.59
N SER A 47 -1.67 4.15 -7.89
CA SER A 47 -3.13 4.15 -7.82
C SER A 47 -3.60 3.49 -6.52
N TYR A 48 -4.60 4.08 -5.86
CA TYR A 48 -5.06 3.63 -4.54
C TYR A 48 -6.56 3.88 -4.31
N VAL A 49 -7.09 3.16 -3.31
CA VAL A 49 -8.39 3.43 -2.69
C VAL A 49 -8.18 3.45 -1.18
N GLY A 50 -8.56 4.54 -0.52
CA GLY A 50 -8.56 4.68 0.93
C GLY A 50 -9.96 4.43 1.49
N GLN A 51 -10.07 3.53 2.46
CA GLN A 51 -11.34 3.12 3.07
C GLN A 51 -11.25 3.14 4.59
N LEU A 52 -12.36 3.39 5.28
CA LEU A 52 -12.43 3.18 6.72
C LEU A 52 -12.45 1.68 7.02
N LYS A 53 -11.60 1.22 7.93
CA LYS A 53 -11.49 -0.22 8.25
C LYS A 53 -12.77 -0.78 8.88
N SER A 54 -13.55 0.04 9.58
CA SER A 54 -14.74 -0.37 10.32
C SER A 54 -15.92 -0.75 9.42
N ASN A 55 -16.13 -0.04 8.31
CA ASN A 55 -17.31 -0.19 7.47
C ASN A 55 -17.01 -0.23 5.96
N GLY A 56 -15.75 -0.10 5.54
CA GLY A 56 -15.35 -0.09 4.14
C GLY A 56 -15.71 1.19 3.38
N LEU A 57 -16.17 2.24 4.07
CA LEU A 57 -16.53 3.50 3.42
C LEU A 57 -15.29 4.11 2.77
N VAL A 58 -15.34 4.31 1.45
CA VAL A 58 -14.28 4.98 0.69
C VAL A 58 -14.29 6.47 1.03
N PHE A 59 -13.17 6.99 1.52
CA PHE A 59 -13.00 8.42 1.78
C PHE A 59 -12.06 9.10 0.77
N ASP A 60 -11.26 8.33 0.04
CA ASP A 60 -10.35 8.85 -0.99
C ASP A 60 -10.03 7.78 -2.04
N SER A 61 -9.78 8.19 -3.28
CA SER A 61 -9.44 7.30 -4.38
C SER A 61 -8.73 8.06 -5.49
N SER A 62 -7.74 7.42 -6.11
CA SER A 62 -7.06 7.97 -7.27
C SER A 62 -7.70 7.56 -8.59
N PHE A 63 -8.70 6.67 -8.62
CA PHE A 63 -9.21 6.10 -9.89
C PHE A 63 -10.02 7.10 -10.73
N SER A 64 -10.52 8.18 -10.13
CA SER A 64 -11.16 9.29 -10.84
C SER A 64 -10.18 10.44 -11.14
N LYS A 65 -8.88 10.26 -10.87
CA LYS A 65 -7.83 11.28 -10.97
C LYS A 65 -6.58 10.67 -11.62
N PRO A 66 -5.58 11.48 -11.99
CA PRO A 66 -4.25 10.95 -12.29
C PRO A 66 -3.69 10.18 -11.09
N PRO A 67 -2.85 9.14 -11.31
CA PRO A 67 -2.16 8.46 -10.23
C PRO A 67 -1.37 9.45 -9.36
N PHE A 68 -1.31 9.18 -8.07
CA PHE A 68 -0.70 10.08 -7.10
C PHE A 68 0.82 9.91 -7.12
N LEU A 69 1.53 11.03 -7.25
CA LEU A 69 2.99 11.11 -7.29
C LEU A 69 3.51 11.65 -5.96
N PHE A 70 4.50 10.99 -5.37
CA PHE A 70 5.19 11.45 -4.17
C PHE A 70 6.60 10.88 -4.08
N LYS A 71 7.43 11.47 -3.20
CA LYS A 71 8.76 10.98 -2.87
C LYS A 71 8.70 10.09 -1.63
N LEU A 72 9.05 8.81 -1.80
CA LEU A 72 8.98 7.83 -0.72
C LEU A 72 9.98 8.16 0.41
N GLY A 73 9.51 8.15 1.65
CA GLY A 73 10.31 8.41 2.84
C GLY A 73 10.62 9.89 3.09
N ALA A 74 10.05 10.80 2.29
CA ALA A 74 10.21 12.24 2.49
C ALA A 74 9.19 12.84 3.47
N GLY A 75 8.25 12.04 4.00
CA GLY A 75 7.18 12.55 4.87
C GLY A 75 6.08 13.31 4.13
N GLU A 76 5.98 13.16 2.80
CA GLU A 76 4.95 13.78 1.96
C GLU A 76 3.58 13.09 2.09
N VAL A 77 3.55 11.88 2.62
CA VAL A 77 2.37 11.04 2.84
C VAL A 77 2.26 10.63 4.30
N ILE A 78 1.14 10.01 4.68
CA ILE A 78 1.00 9.44 6.01
C ILE A 78 2.11 8.40 6.28
N LYS A 79 2.57 8.31 7.53
CA LYS A 79 3.70 7.43 7.92
C LYS A 79 3.48 5.97 7.53
N GLY A 80 2.23 5.49 7.58
CA GLY A 80 1.87 4.14 7.16
C GLY A 80 2.17 3.86 5.69
N TRP A 81 2.11 4.87 4.81
CA TRP A 81 2.49 4.75 3.41
C TRP A 81 4.02 4.71 3.25
N ASP A 82 4.74 5.62 3.89
CA ASP A 82 6.21 5.64 3.83
C ASP A 82 6.83 4.30 4.26
N ILE A 83 6.25 3.67 5.30
CA ILE A 83 6.66 2.34 5.77
C ILE A 83 6.11 1.25 4.84
N GLY A 84 4.83 1.34 4.49
CA GLY A 84 4.07 0.29 3.82
C GLY A 84 4.39 0.11 2.34
N ILE A 85 4.90 1.12 1.66
CA ILE A 85 5.20 1.08 0.21
C ILE A 85 6.66 0.67 -0.05
N ASN A 86 7.54 0.84 0.93
CA ASN A 86 8.92 0.42 0.82
C ASN A 86 9.02 -1.07 0.41
N GLY A 87 9.88 -1.32 -0.57
CA GLY A 87 10.13 -2.63 -1.16
C GLY A 87 9.04 -3.16 -2.10
N MET A 88 8.07 -2.33 -2.52
CA MET A 88 7.17 -2.68 -3.63
C MET A 88 7.91 -2.59 -4.97
N ARG A 89 7.55 -3.45 -5.92
CA ARG A 89 7.96 -3.38 -7.33
C ARG A 89 6.91 -2.66 -8.17
N ILE A 90 7.30 -2.22 -9.35
CA ILE A 90 6.36 -1.73 -10.36
C ILE A 90 5.38 -2.85 -10.72
N GLY A 91 4.09 -2.58 -10.55
CA GLY A 91 3.01 -3.53 -10.83
C GLY A 91 2.57 -4.37 -9.62
N ASP A 92 3.23 -4.23 -8.46
CA ASP A 92 2.77 -4.88 -7.23
C ASP A 92 1.45 -4.26 -6.76
N LYS A 93 0.62 -5.09 -6.11
CA LYS A 93 -0.58 -4.66 -5.40
C LYS A 93 -0.46 -5.07 -3.94
N ARG A 94 -0.70 -4.12 -3.04
CA ARG A 94 -0.60 -4.31 -1.59
C ARG A 94 -1.84 -3.75 -0.90
N ARG A 95 -2.28 -4.39 0.18
CA ARG A 95 -3.24 -3.84 1.13
C ARG A 95 -2.49 -3.42 2.39
N LEU A 96 -2.70 -2.18 2.80
CA LEU A 96 -2.20 -1.64 4.07
C LEU A 96 -3.39 -1.49 5.00
N THR A 97 -3.31 -2.02 6.21
CA THR A 97 -4.20 -1.63 7.30
C THR A 97 -3.39 -0.79 8.27
N ILE A 98 -3.73 0.48 8.36
CA ILE A 98 -2.90 1.51 8.99
C ILE A 98 -3.59 1.97 10.28
N PRO A 99 -2.92 1.85 11.44
CA PRO A 99 -3.44 2.37 12.69
C PRO A 99 -3.49 3.90 12.65
N PRO A 100 -4.38 4.53 13.44
CA PRO A 100 -4.53 5.98 13.46
C PRO A 100 -3.22 6.73 13.76
N SER A 101 -2.34 6.17 14.61
CA SER A 101 -1.02 6.73 14.93
C SER A 101 -0.06 6.84 13.74
N LEU A 102 -0.31 6.07 12.67
CA LEU A 102 0.43 6.10 11.41
C LEU A 102 -0.38 6.68 10.24
N ALA A 103 -1.61 7.13 10.51
CA ALA A 103 -2.52 7.77 9.56
C ALA A 103 -2.81 9.22 10.01
N TYR A 104 -4.07 9.54 10.27
CA TYR A 104 -4.53 10.90 10.59
C TYR A 104 -4.63 11.20 12.10
N GLY A 105 -4.43 10.20 12.95
CA GLY A 105 -4.37 10.36 14.42
C GLY A 105 -5.59 11.06 15.02
N SER A 106 -5.32 11.90 16.02
CA SER A 106 -6.30 12.77 16.67
C SER A 106 -6.54 14.09 15.92
N LYS A 107 -5.69 14.43 14.94
CA LYS A 107 -5.87 15.60 14.08
C LYS A 107 -6.97 15.38 13.03
N GLY A 108 -7.16 14.13 12.62
CA GLY A 108 -8.16 13.75 11.64
C GLY A 108 -7.84 14.21 10.22
N ARG A 109 -8.76 13.91 9.32
CA ARG A 109 -8.85 14.43 7.95
C ARG A 109 -10.32 14.62 7.66
N GLU A 110 -10.66 15.57 6.79
CA GLU A 110 -12.02 15.71 6.28
C GLU A 110 -12.55 14.35 5.80
N ASN A 111 -13.78 13.99 6.20
CA ASN A 111 -14.43 12.71 5.92
C ASN A 111 -13.75 11.45 6.52
N VAL A 112 -12.83 11.61 7.46
CA VAL A 112 -12.23 10.50 8.23
C VAL A 112 -12.42 10.74 9.73
N PRO A 113 -13.20 9.90 10.44
CA PRO A 113 -13.36 10.02 11.89
C PRO A 113 -12.02 9.92 12.65
N LEU A 114 -11.94 10.55 13.82
CA LEU A 114 -10.73 10.55 14.62
C LEU A 114 -10.40 9.16 15.17
N GLY A 115 -9.11 8.82 15.24
CA GLY A 115 -8.67 7.61 15.93
C GLY A 115 -9.06 6.30 15.26
N VAL A 116 -9.44 6.31 13.98
CA VAL A 116 -9.83 5.10 13.25
C VAL A 116 -8.68 4.48 12.47
N TYR A 117 -8.78 3.17 12.25
CA TYR A 117 -7.96 2.45 11.27
C TYR A 117 -8.49 2.71 9.86
N ILE A 118 -7.56 2.77 8.91
CA ILE A 118 -7.82 2.84 7.47
C ILE A 118 -7.16 1.67 6.73
#